data_AF-A0AAV8ZMV8-F1
#
_entry.id   AF-A0AAV8ZMV8-F1
#
_cell.length_a   1.000
_cell.length_b   1.000
_cell.length_c   1.000
_cell.angle_alpha   90.00
_cell.angle_beta   90.00
_cell.angle_gamma   90.00
#
_symmetry.space_group_name_H-M   'P 1'
#
loop_
_entity.id
_entity.type
_entity.pdbx_description
1 polymer ?
#
loop_
_entity_poly.entity_id
_entity_poly.type
_entity_poly.pdbx_seq_one_letter_code
_entity_poly.pdbx_strand_id
1 'polypeptide(L)'
;MERWSSIIIPIDVIMLREYRNTMRKLWLPETTTIRQSCSREVIGFVRDGDFSFLLGQSKALGYIAMSALPNLLSLKSKGKVLIRNTNSKQYRIGILEIITE
;
A
#
# COMPACT_ATOMS: atom_id res chain seq x y z
N MET A 1 -37.31 -13.98 25.09
CA MET A 1 -36.53 -15.23 25.15
C MET A 1 -36.80 -15.94 23.83
N GLU A 2 -35.87 -16.25 22.94
CA GLU A 2 -34.45 -16.49 23.12
C GLU A 2 -33.62 -15.99 21.95
N ARG A 3 -32.35 -15.75 22.28
CA ARG A 3 -31.29 -15.17 21.50
C ARG A 3 -30.82 -16.19 20.46
N TRP A 4 -31.33 -16.12 19.23
CA TRP A 4 -30.72 -16.77 18.07
C TRP A 4 -29.45 -16.02 17.65
N SER A 5 -28.50 -15.86 18.59
CA SER A 5 -27.12 -15.57 18.21
C SER A 5 -26.57 -16.87 17.64
N SER A 6 -26.36 -16.87 16.31
CA SER A 6 -25.76 -17.92 15.51
C SER A 6 -24.82 -18.81 16.33
N ILE A 7 -25.19 -20.07 16.54
CA ILE A 7 -24.31 -21.07 17.15
C ILE A 7 -23.23 -21.35 16.10
N ILE A 8 -22.14 -20.59 16.18
CA ILE A 8 -20.96 -20.81 15.35
C ILE A 8 -20.27 -22.05 15.91
N ILE A 9 -20.45 -23.19 15.23
CA ILE A 9 -19.74 -24.41 15.59
C ILE A 9 -18.27 -24.18 15.21
N PRO A 10 -17.30 -24.42 16.11
CA PRO A 10 -15.89 -24.12 15.85
C PRO A 10 -15.33 -24.84 14.61
N ILE A 11 -15.91 -25.99 14.25
CA ILE A 11 -15.57 -26.77 13.05
C ILE A 11 -15.85 -25.97 11.75
N ASP A 12 -16.96 -25.23 11.70
CA ASP A 12 -17.40 -24.49 10.51
C ASP A 12 -16.48 -23.28 10.26
N VAL A 13 -16.00 -22.65 11.33
CA VAL A 13 -15.06 -21.52 11.24
C VAL A 13 -13.73 -21.97 10.67
N ILE A 14 -13.25 -23.14 11.09
CA ILE A 14 -11.99 -23.71 10.60
C ILE A 14 -12.14 -24.02 9.10
N MET A 15 -13.23 -24.70 8.72
CA MET A 15 -13.49 -25.06 7.32
C MET A 15 -13.64 -23.83 6.41
N LEU A 16 -14.37 -22.80 6.86
CA LEU A 16 -14.47 -21.52 6.13
C LEU A 16 -13.12 -20.81 6.00
N ARG A 17 -12.26 -20.89 7.02
CA ARG A 17 -10.93 -20.26 7.00
C ARG A 17 -10.00 -20.97 6.02
N GLU A 18 -10.03 -22.30 5.99
CA GLU A 18 -9.28 -23.12 5.03
C GLU A 18 -9.74 -22.84 3.61
N TYR A 19 -11.05 -22.93 3.34
CA TYR A 19 -11.62 -22.61 2.03
C TYR A 19 -11.20 -21.21 1.54
N ARG A 20 -11.29 -20.20 2.42
CA ARG A 20 -10.84 -18.83 2.11
C ARG A 20 -9.36 -18.77 1.77
N ASN A 21 -8.50 -19.51 2.49
CA ASN A 21 -7.07 -19.53 2.23
C ASN A 21 -6.76 -20.22 0.90
N THR A 22 -7.44 -21.33 0.59
CA THR A 22 -7.34 -22.04 -0.70
C THR A 22 -7.75 -21.13 -1.85
N MET A 23 -8.89 -20.45 -1.72
CA MET A 23 -9.35 -19.46 -2.70
C MET A 23 -8.33 -18.34 -2.88
N ARG A 24 -7.82 -17.77 -1.78
CA ARG A 24 -6.79 -16.72 -1.87
C ARG A 24 -5.56 -17.21 -2.65
N LYS A 25 -5.11 -18.44 -2.41
CA LYS A 25 -3.92 -19.03 -3.06
C LYS A 25 -4.14 -19.31 -4.56
N LEU A 26 -5.35 -19.68 -4.96
CA LEU A 26 -5.68 -19.91 -6.38
C LEU A 26 -5.73 -18.61 -7.19
N TRP A 27 -6.27 -17.54 -6.60
CA TRP A 27 -6.57 -16.30 -7.31
C TRP A 27 -5.51 -15.20 -7.16
N LEU A 28 -4.63 -15.29 -6.15
CA LEU A 28 -3.58 -14.31 -5.89
C LEU A 28 -2.22 -15.02 -5.87
N PRO A 29 -1.21 -14.52 -6.62
CA PRO A 29 0.14 -15.05 -6.50
C PRO A 29 0.66 -14.83 -5.08
N GLU A 30 1.44 -15.78 -4.57
CA GLU A 30 2.16 -15.62 -3.30
C GLU A 30 3.16 -14.46 -3.47
N THR A 31 2.74 -13.28 -3.04
CA THR A 31 3.53 -12.05 -3.15
C THR A 31 4.57 -12.08 -2.04
N THR A 32 5.74 -12.62 -2.36
CA THR A 32 6.86 -12.76 -1.42
C THR A 32 7.36 -11.40 -0.91
N THR A 33 7.26 -10.34 -1.72
CA THR A 33 7.65 -8.99 -1.33
C THR A 33 6.71 -7.93 -1.86
N ILE A 34 6.45 -6.90 -1.04
CA ILE A 34 5.60 -5.77 -1.44
C ILE A 34 6.30 -4.89 -2.49
N ARG A 35 7.65 -4.91 -2.52
CA ARG A 35 8.49 -4.17 -3.45
C ARG A 35 8.10 -4.37 -4.92
N GLN A 36 7.75 -5.60 -5.29
CA GLN A 36 7.40 -5.99 -6.66
C GLN A 36 5.89 -6.26 -6.85
N SER A 37 5.06 -5.83 -5.90
CA SER A 37 3.60 -6.04 -5.95
C SER A 37 2.90 -5.25 -7.07
N CYS A 38 3.57 -4.24 -7.61
CA CYS A 38 3.04 -3.30 -8.60
C CYS A 38 3.90 -3.30 -9.87
N SER A 39 3.36 -2.74 -10.97
CA SER A 39 4.10 -2.60 -12.23
C SER A 39 5.37 -1.73 -12.13
N ARG A 40 5.49 -0.93 -11.06
CA ARG A 40 6.70 -0.16 -10.73
C ARG A 40 7.11 -0.54 -9.31
N GLU A 41 8.41 -0.46 -9.05
CA GLU A 41 8.96 -0.79 -7.75
C GLU A 41 8.41 0.14 -6.65
N VAL A 42 7.96 -0.45 -5.55
CA VAL A 42 7.49 0.28 -4.38
C VAL A 42 8.67 0.58 -3.46
N ILE A 43 8.98 1.87 -3.28
CA ILE A 43 10.09 2.34 -2.44
C ILE A 43 9.66 2.77 -1.03
N GLY A 44 8.36 3.00 -0.81
CA GLY A 44 7.83 3.56 0.43
C GLY A 44 6.31 3.69 0.43
N PHE A 45 5.78 4.23 1.51
CA PHE A 45 4.34 4.42 1.72
C PHE A 45 4.04 5.82 2.23
N VAL A 46 2.90 6.36 1.77
CA VAL A 46 2.31 7.58 2.31
C VAL A 46 1.51 7.22 3.56
N ARG A 47 1.74 7.94 4.66
CA ARG A 47 0.97 7.83 5.89
C ARG A 47 -0.25 8.76 5.81
N ASP A 48 0.01 10.04 5.60
CA ASP A 48 -1.00 11.10 5.59
C ASP A 48 -0.89 11.85 4.27
N GLY A 49 -1.96 11.88 3.48
CA GLY A 49 -1.96 12.56 2.19
C GLY A 49 -3.30 13.19 1.90
N ASP A 50 -3.31 14.50 1.67
CA ASP A 50 -4.53 15.26 1.39
C ASP A 50 -4.22 16.52 0.55
N PHE A 51 -5.26 17.22 0.16
CA PHE A 51 -5.16 18.53 -0.48
C PHE A 51 -4.84 19.61 0.56
N SER A 52 -3.71 20.31 0.39
CA SER A 52 -3.37 21.46 1.23
C SER A 52 -4.10 22.70 0.73
N PHE A 53 -5.06 23.19 1.53
CA PHE A 53 -5.75 24.45 1.25
C PHE A 53 -4.83 25.68 1.32
N LEU A 54 -3.75 25.61 2.11
CA LEU A 54 -2.79 26.70 2.25
C LEU A 54 -1.94 26.88 0.99
N LEU A 55 -1.48 25.78 0.41
CA LEU A 55 -0.61 25.79 -0.77
C LEU A 55 -1.35 25.58 -2.09
N GLY A 56 -2.65 25.28 -2.04
CA GLY A 56 -3.47 24.98 -3.23
C GLY A 56 -3.03 23.74 -4.00
N GLN A 57 -2.37 22.78 -3.33
CA GLN A 57 -1.82 21.58 -3.96
C GLN A 57 -1.91 20.36 -3.06
N SER A 58 -1.97 19.17 -3.65
CA SER A 58 -1.90 17.91 -2.91
C SER A 58 -0.53 17.74 -2.25
N LYS A 59 -0.53 17.46 -0.95
CA LYS A 59 0.67 17.17 -0.15
C LYS A 59 0.51 15.83 0.52
N ALA A 60 1.64 15.16 0.73
CA ALA A 60 1.67 13.85 1.35
C ALA A 60 2.93 13.71 2.21
N LEU A 61 2.76 13.12 3.38
CA LEU A 61 3.80 12.73 4.31
C LEU A 61 3.89 11.21 4.32
N GLY A 62 5.12 10.68 4.27
CA GLY A 62 5.34 9.25 4.21
C GLY A 62 6.76 8.87 4.52
N TYR A 63 7.01 7.57 4.46
CA TYR A 63 8.30 6.97 4.76
C TYR A 63 8.78 6.18 3.55
N ILE A 64 10.08 6.28 3.29
CA ILE A 64 10.77 5.60 2.18
C ILE A 64 11.89 4.75 2.76
N ALA A 65 12.13 3.59 2.16
CA ALA A 65 13.27 2.76 2.53
C ALA A 65 14.59 3.46 2.20
N MET A 66 15.48 3.58 3.18
CA MET A 66 16.79 4.25 3.02
C MET A 66 17.60 3.66 1.85
N SER A 67 17.51 2.35 1.62
CA SER A 67 18.19 1.66 0.52
C SER A 67 17.75 2.13 -0.88
N ALA A 68 16.56 2.70 -1.01
CA ALA A 68 16.04 3.18 -2.28
C ALA A 68 16.48 4.63 -2.59
N LEU A 69 16.91 5.39 -1.58
CA LEU A 69 17.24 6.80 -1.73
C LEU A 69 18.44 7.06 -2.65
N PRO A 70 19.57 6.32 -2.57
CA PRO A 70 20.69 6.50 -3.50
C PRO A 70 20.30 6.29 -4.96
N ASN A 71 19.48 5.27 -5.23
CA ASN A 71 18.96 4.98 -6.57
C ASN A 71 18.01 6.09 -7.06
N LEU A 72 17.23 6.67 -6.16
CA LEU A 72 16.34 7.78 -6.50
C LEU A 72 17.12 9.06 -6.83
N LEU A 73 18.20 9.32 -6.10
CA LEU A 73 19.04 10.51 -6.30
C LEU A 73 19.96 10.41 -7.53
N SER A 74 20.36 9.19 -7.91
CA SER A 74 21.17 8.95 -9.11
C SER A 74 20.39 9.12 -10.42
N LEU A 75 19.05 9.03 -10.37
CA LEU A 75 18.19 9.23 -11.53
C LEU A 75 18.24 10.69 -12.01
N LYS A 76 18.25 10.86 -13.35
CA LYS A 76 18.16 12.19 -14.00
C LYS A 76 16.92 12.99 -13.58
N SER A 77 15.89 12.32 -13.10
CA SER A 77 14.63 12.91 -12.66
C SER A 77 14.70 13.64 -11.31
N LYS A 78 15.87 13.68 -10.65
CA LYS A 78 16.22 14.52 -9.48
C LYS A 78 15.03 14.78 -8.53
N GLY A 79 14.64 13.76 -7.76
CA GLY A 79 13.61 13.90 -6.72
C GLY A 79 12.16 13.80 -7.21
N LYS A 80 11.90 13.54 -8.49
CA LYS A 80 10.54 13.19 -8.96
C LYS A 80 10.23 11.72 -8.67
N VAL A 81 9.07 11.49 -8.05
CA VAL A 81 8.57 10.15 -7.70
C VAL A 81 7.18 9.92 -8.28
N LEU A 82 6.78 8.65 -8.41
CA LEU A 82 5.43 8.28 -8.79
C LEU A 82 4.64 7.85 -7.56
N ILE A 83 3.46 8.43 -7.38
CA ILE A 83 2.54 8.14 -6.28
C ILE A 83 1.30 7.47 -6.84
N ARG A 84 0.80 6.45 -6.16
CA ARG A 84 -0.42 5.71 -6.52
C ARG A 84 -1.28 5.50 -5.27
N ASN A 85 -2.58 5.70 -5.43
CA ASN A 85 -3.58 5.37 -4.40
C ASN A 85 -3.93 3.87 -4.45
N THR A 86 -4.26 3.25 -3.33
CA THR A 86 -4.76 1.87 -3.26
C THR A 86 -6.05 1.67 -4.07
N ASN A 87 -6.91 2.70 -4.09
CA ASN A 87 -8.19 2.68 -4.81
C ASN A 87 -8.07 3.00 -6.31
N SER A 88 -6.90 3.42 -6.79
CA SER A 88 -6.69 3.80 -8.20
C SER A 88 -5.52 3.03 -8.82
N LYS A 89 -5.55 2.84 -10.13
CA LYS A 89 -4.42 2.29 -10.91
C LYS A 89 -3.53 3.38 -11.50
N GLN A 90 -3.93 4.64 -11.38
CA GLN A 90 -3.22 5.76 -11.97
C GLN A 90 -2.01 6.16 -11.11
N TYR A 91 -0.87 6.32 -11.76
CA TYR A 91 0.33 6.88 -11.14
C TYR A 91 0.38 8.38 -11.44
N ARG A 92 0.60 9.19 -10.40
CA ARG A 92 0.75 10.65 -10.50
C ARG A 92 2.18 11.02 -10.17
N ILE A 93 2.72 12.00 -10.87
CA ILE A 93 4.06 12.52 -10.58
C ILE A 93 3.98 13.41 -9.34
N GLY A 94 4.89 13.20 -8.41
CA GLY A 94 5.12 14.03 -7.23
C GLY A 94 6.59 14.45 -7.13
N ILE A 95 6.84 15.48 -6.31
CA ILE A 95 8.19 15.93 -5.96
C ILE A 95 8.44 15.46 -4.53
N LEU A 96 9.56 14.77 -4.34
CA LEU A 96 10.01 14.32 -3.03
C LEU A 96 10.82 15.42 -2.35
N GLU A 97 10.47 15.71 -1.11
CA GLU A 97 11.18 16.60 -0.22
C GLU A 97 11.52 15.83 1.07
N ILE A 98 12.78 15.87 1.48
CA ILE A 98 13.23 15.16 2.68
C ILE A 98 13.12 16.13 3.84
N ILE A 99 12.32 15.76 4.83
CA ILE A 99 12.16 16.51 6.08
C ILE A 99 13.18 15.97 7.08
N THR A 100 14.02 16.85 7.60
CA THR A 100 14.94 16.58 8.71
C THR A 100 14.53 17.49 9.85
N GLU A 101 14.10 16.90 10.97
CA GLU A 101 13.95 17.63 12.25
C GLU A 101 15.31 17.77 12.94
#